data_AF-A0A961PLS5-F1
#
_entry.id   AF-A0A961PLS5-F1
#
_cell.length_a   1.000
_cell.length_b   1.000
_cell.length_c   1.000
_cell.angle_alpha   90.00
_cell.angle_beta   90.00
_cell.angle_gamma   90.00
#
_symmetry.space_group_name_H-M   'P 1'
#
loop_
_entity.id
_entity.type
_entity.pdbx_description
1 polymer ?
#
loop_
_entity_poly.entity_id
_entity_poly.type
_entity_poly.pdbx_seq_one_letter_code
_entity_poly.pdbx_strand_id
1 'polypeptide(L)'
;MRTLPLALALLALPSVALAHGLHDSGTMLSGLAHPIRGADHVLAMLAVGLLAAQTGGRALWAMPVSFVLAMLAGGAMGAAGVGFPAVEPMILAS
;
A
#
# COMPACT_ATOMS: atom_id res chain seq x y z
N MET A 1 -16.36 18.44 -6.24
CA MET A 1 -15.01 18.84 -6.74
C MET A 1 -14.09 19.45 -5.66
N ARG A 2 -14.46 19.44 -4.37
CA ARG A 2 -13.67 20.04 -3.27
C ARG A 2 -12.65 19.09 -2.62
N THR A 3 -12.62 17.81 -3.01
CA THR A 3 -11.79 16.77 -2.40
C THR A 3 -10.45 16.54 -3.12
N LEU A 4 -10.33 16.96 -4.39
CA LEU A 4 -9.08 16.90 -5.14
C LEU A 4 -7.90 17.63 -4.48
N PRO A 5 -8.04 18.86 -3.97
CA PRO A 5 -6.90 19.57 -3.36
C PRO A 5 -6.47 18.92 -2.04
N LEU A 6 -7.40 18.29 -1.30
CA LEU A 6 -7.08 17.58 -0.06
C LEU A 6 -6.31 16.28 -0.35
N ALA A 7 -6.70 15.56 -1.40
CA ALA A 7 -5.98 14.38 -1.87
C ALA A 7 -4.55 14.74 -2.32
N LEU A 8 -4.39 15.83 -3.10
CA LEU A 8 -3.07 16.32 -3.50
C LEU A 8 -2.20 16.78 -2.32
N ALA A 9 -2.81 17.36 -1.27
CA ALA A 9 -2.09 17.78 -0.07
C ALA A 9 -1.60 16.58 0.76
N LEU A 10 -2.32 15.46 0.77
CA LEU A 10 -1.88 14.21 1.41
C LEU A 10 -0.73 13.53 0.65
N LEU A 11 -0.60 13.71 -0.66
CA LEU A 11 0.55 13.21 -1.44
C LEU A 11 1.86 13.97 -1.14
N ALA A 12 1.81 15.08 -0.41
CA ALA A 12 2.97 15.95 -0.15
C ALA A 12 3.56 15.80 1.27
N LEU A 13 3.12 14.79 2.03
CA LEU A 13 3.68 14.45 3.35
C LEU A 13 4.63 13.25 3.19
N PRO A 14 5.93 13.45 2.89
CA PRO A 14 6.91 12.38 3.03
C PRO A 14 7.11 12.15 4.53
N SER A 15 6.31 11.25 5.12
CA SER A 15 6.43 10.90 6.52
C SER A 15 7.55 9.89 6.68
N VAL A 16 8.78 10.39 6.82
CA VAL A 16 9.92 9.70 7.45
C VAL A 16 9.99 8.22 7.05
N ALA A 17 10.61 7.93 5.90
CA ALA A 17 11.01 6.58 5.53
C ALA A 17 11.87 5.98 6.66
N LEU A 18 11.21 5.25 7.57
CA LEU A 18 11.82 4.40 8.59
C LEU A 18 12.30 3.12 7.90
N ALA A 19 13.06 3.27 6.81
CA ALA A 19 13.65 2.18 6.03
C ALA A 19 14.77 1.43 6.78
N HIS A 20 14.96 1.73 8.07
CA HIS A 20 15.88 1.02 8.95
C HIS A 20 15.18 0.58 10.25
N GLY A 21 14.22 -0.34 10.11
CA GLY A 21 13.49 -0.95 11.21
C GLY A 21 13.54 -2.46 11.16
N LEU A 22 14.60 -3.02 11.76
CA LEU A 22 14.78 -4.42 12.15
C LEU A 22 14.88 -5.48 11.04
N HIS A 23 15.95 -6.27 11.11
CA HIS A 23 16.26 -7.45 10.31
C HIS A 23 15.19 -8.55 10.46
N ASP A 24 14.01 -8.38 9.86
CA ASP A 24 12.98 -9.41 9.80
C ASP A 24 13.31 -10.34 8.61
N SER A 25 14.13 -11.35 8.91
CA SER A 25 14.37 -12.60 8.17
C SER A 25 13.49 -12.73 6.92
N GLY A 26 14.07 -12.72 5.72
CA GLY A 26 13.42 -12.82 4.39
C GLY A 26 12.64 -14.12 4.17
N THR A 27 11.71 -14.40 5.08
CA THR A 27 10.90 -15.59 5.20
C THR A 27 9.49 -15.24 4.75
N MET A 28 8.80 -16.20 4.17
CA MET A 28 7.41 -16.00 3.74
C MET A 28 6.49 -15.55 4.88
N LEU A 29 6.78 -15.98 6.11
CA LEU A 29 5.98 -15.63 7.29
C LEU A 29 6.14 -14.16 7.71
N SER A 30 7.35 -13.58 7.59
CA SER A 30 7.53 -12.14 7.83
C SER A 30 6.84 -11.31 6.74
N GLY A 31 6.88 -11.78 5.48
CA GLY A 31 6.15 -11.18 4.36
C GLY A 31 4.63 -11.19 4.54
N LEU A 32 4.06 -12.28 5.07
CA LEU A 32 2.62 -12.36 5.39
C LEU A 32 2.21 -11.45 6.55
N ALA A 33 3.10 -11.23 7.52
CA ALA A 33 2.86 -10.32 8.64
C ALA A 33 3.09 -8.84 8.28
N HIS A 34 3.79 -8.58 7.17
CA HIS A 34 4.20 -7.24 6.73
C HIS A 34 3.04 -6.23 6.58
N PRO A 35 1.89 -6.59 5.97
CA PRO A 35 0.80 -5.63 5.76
C PRO A 35 0.19 -5.07 7.06
N ILE A 36 0.33 -5.80 8.16
CA ILE A 36 -0.22 -5.42 9.47
C ILE A 36 0.79 -4.57 10.26
N ARG A 37 2.08 -4.62 9.90
CA ARG A 37 3.17 -3.94 10.60
C ARG A 37 3.51 -2.56 10.04
N GLY A 38 3.22 -2.32 8.75
CA GLY A 38 3.46 -1.01 8.12
C GLY A 38 2.31 -0.03 8.34
N ALA A 39 2.62 1.17 8.85
CA ALA A 39 1.63 2.24 9.03
C ALA A 39 0.96 2.60 7.68
N ASP A 40 1.74 2.65 6.59
CA ASP A 40 1.26 3.00 5.26
C ASP A 40 0.24 1.99 4.73
N HIS A 41 0.45 0.70 5.01
CA HIS A 41 -0.46 -0.37 4.62
C HIS A 41 -1.78 -0.28 5.38
N VAL A 42 -1.71 -0.05 6.69
CA VAL A 42 -2.92 0.11 7.53
C VAL A 42 -3.71 1.34 7.09
N LEU A 43 -3.05 2.47 6.83
CA LEU A 43 -3.70 3.68 6.34
C LEU A 43 -4.33 3.46 4.96
N ALA A 44 -3.65 2.76 4.05
CA ALA A 44 -4.20 2.39 2.74
C ALA A 44 -5.43 1.48 2.87
N MET A 45 -5.39 0.46 3.72
CA MET A 45 -6.52 -0.44 3.97
C MET A 45 -7.73 0.31 4.54
N LEU A 46 -7.50 1.22 5.48
CA LEU A 46 -8.56 2.07 6.04
C LEU A 46 -9.16 2.99 4.97
N ALA A 47 -8.32 3.64 4.15
CA ALA A 47 -8.78 4.51 3.08
C ALA A 47 -9.62 3.75 2.04
N VAL A 48 -9.16 2.55 1.62
CA VAL A 48 -9.91 1.66 0.72
C VAL A 48 -11.24 1.24 1.35
N GLY A 49 -11.24 0.88 2.64
CA GLY A 49 -12.46 0.50 3.37
C GLY A 49 -13.48 1.64 3.47
N LEU A 50 -13.02 2.85 3.81
CA LEU A 50 -13.87 4.04 3.85
C LEU A 50 -14.42 4.40 2.47
N LEU A 51 -13.60 4.30 1.41
CA LEU A 51 -14.04 4.54 0.04
C LEU A 51 -15.06 3.50 -0.41
N ALA A 52 -14.84 2.23 -0.08
CA ALA A 52 -15.76 1.14 -0.37
C ALA A 52 -17.10 1.35 0.33
N ALA A 53 -17.08 1.76 1.61
CA ALA A 53 -18.27 2.07 2.40
C ALA A 53 -19.07 3.25 1.82
N GLN A 54 -18.38 4.33 1.40
CA GLN A 54 -19.01 5.49 0.77
C GLN A 54 -19.60 5.17 -0.61
N THR A 55 -18.94 4.29 -1.38
CA THR A 55 -19.41 3.88 -2.71
C THR A 55 -20.58 2.91 -2.62
N GLY A 56 -20.59 2.04 -1.60
CA GLY A 56 -21.66 1.09 -1.34
C GLY A 56 -21.80 -0.02 -2.40
N GLY A 57 -22.85 -0.82 -2.27
CA GLY A 57 -23.18 -1.89 -3.21
C GLY A 57 -22.05 -2.90 -3.39
N ARG A 58 -21.66 -3.15 -4.65
CA ARG A 58 -20.59 -4.11 -5.00
C ARG A 58 -19.19 -3.63 -4.58
N ALA A 59 -18.99 -2.32 -4.39
CA ALA A 59 -17.69 -1.76 -4.06
C ALA A 59 -17.18 -2.23 -2.68
N LEU A 60 -18.09 -2.53 -1.75
CA LEU A 60 -17.80 -3.10 -0.43
C LEU A 60 -16.90 -4.34 -0.50
N TRP A 61 -17.05 -5.14 -1.55
CA TRP A 61 -16.24 -6.33 -1.78
C TRP A 61 -15.21 -6.14 -2.89
N ALA A 62 -15.57 -5.45 -3.97
CA ALA A 62 -14.70 -5.30 -5.12
C ALA A 62 -13.43 -4.51 -4.79
N MET A 63 -13.51 -3.45 -3.97
CA MET A 63 -12.35 -2.62 -3.66
C MET A 63 -11.34 -3.30 -2.73
N PRO A 64 -11.74 -3.92 -1.59
CA PRO A 64 -10.77 -4.66 -0.77
C PRO A 64 -10.15 -5.84 -1.52
N VAL A 65 -10.94 -6.58 -2.30
CA VAL A 65 -10.44 -7.73 -3.07
C VAL A 65 -9.46 -7.28 -4.15
N SER A 66 -9.77 -6.22 -4.90
CA SER A 66 -8.84 -5.71 -5.92
C SER A 66 -7.54 -5.21 -5.31
N PHE A 67 -7.59 -4.57 -4.14
CA PHE A 67 -6.40 -4.13 -3.41
C PHE A 67 -5.49 -5.31 -3.03
N VAL A 68 -6.06 -6.37 -2.44
CA VAL A 68 -5.29 -7.59 -2.09
C VAL A 68 -4.71 -8.27 -3.32
N LEU A 69 -5.48 -8.39 -4.40
CA LEU A 69 -5.00 -9.00 -5.65
C LEU A 69 -3.85 -8.19 -6.28
N ALA A 70 -3.93 -6.86 -6.27
CA ALA A 70 -2.86 -6.01 -6.76
C ALA A 70 -1.58 -6.16 -5.91
N MET A 71 -1.71 -6.26 -4.59
CA MET A 71 -0.57 -6.52 -3.69
C MET A 71 0.09 -7.87 -3.98
N LEU A 72 -0.70 -8.93 -4.14
CA LEU A 72 -0.17 -10.26 -4.48
C LEU A 72 0.53 -10.26 -5.84
N ALA A 73 -0.03 -9.57 -6.83
CA ALA A 73 0.58 -9.43 -8.15
C ALA A 73 1.91 -8.69 -8.07
N GLY A 74 1.97 -7.55 -7.36
CA GLY A 74 3.22 -6.80 -7.15
C GLY A 74 4.28 -7.63 -6.44
N GLY A 75 3.91 -8.36 -5.38
CA GLY A 75 4.80 -9.27 -4.66
C GLY A 75 5.34 -10.40 -5.54
N ALA A 76 4.48 -11.02 -6.34
CA ALA A 76 4.87 -12.06 -7.29
C ALA A 76 5.82 -11.53 -8.38
N MET A 77 5.56 -10.33 -8.90
CA MET A 77 6.43 -9.67 -9.87
C MET A 77 7.81 -9.35 -9.26
N GLY A 78 7.86 -8.84 -8.03
CA GLY A 78 9.10 -8.64 -7.30
C GLY A 78 9.88 -9.94 -7.07
N ALA A 79 9.19 -11.02 -6.67
CA ALA A 79 9.81 -12.34 -6.51
C ALA A 79 10.32 -12.94 -7.83
N ALA A 80 9.65 -12.64 -8.95
CA ALA A 80 10.09 -13.02 -10.29
C ALA A 80 11.24 -12.15 -10.82
N GLY A 81 11.71 -11.16 -10.07
CA GLY A 81 12.79 -10.25 -10.47
C GLY A 81 12.37 -9.25 -11.55
N VAL A 82 11.07 -8.99 -11.70
CA VAL A 82 10.58 -7.97 -12.63
C VAL A 82 10.97 -6.60 -12.09
N GLY A 83 11.95 -5.97 -12.73
CA GLY A 83 12.39 -4.63 -12.39
C GLY A 83 11.33 -3.60 -12.76
N PHE A 84 10.90 -2.81 -11.77
CA PHE A 84 10.08 -1.64 -12.03
C PHE A 84 10.98 -0.40 -12.14
N PRO A 85 10.70 0.55 -13.04
CA PRO A 85 11.39 1.82 -13.03
C PRO A 85 11.04 2.59 -11.75
N ALA A 86 11.99 3.39 -11.26
CA ALA A 86 11.79 4.29 -10.12
C ALA A 86 11.39 3.61 -8.79
N VAL A 87 11.84 2.36 -8.55
CA VAL A 87 11.64 1.69 -7.25
C VAL A 87 12.28 2.47 -6.10
N GLU A 88 13.57 2.83 -6.20
CA GLU A 88 14.21 3.61 -5.13
C GLU A 88 13.58 5.01 -4.95
N PRO A 89 13.30 5.79 -6.00
CA PRO A 89 12.56 7.05 -5.88
C PRO A 89 11.17 6.91 -5.23
N MET A 90 10.42 5.84 -5.51
CA MET A 90 9.12 5.60 -4.88
C MET A 90 9.23 5.24 -3.41
N ILE A 91 10.22 4.42 -3.04
CA ILE A 91 10.49 4.09 -1.64
C ILE A 91 10.88 5.35 -0.86
N LEU A 92 11.63 6.26 -1.47
CA LEU A 92 11.99 7.55 -0.86
C LEU A 92 10.80 8.52 -0.71
N ALA A 93 9.77 8.37 -1.53
CA ALA A 93 8.58 9.22 -1.54
C ALA A 93 7.45 8.71 -0.63
N SER A 94 7.51 7.44 -0.20
CA SER A 94 6.59 6.85 0.80
C SER A 94 7.11 7.10 2.21
#